data_AF-A0A1A0L2G1-F1
#
_entry.id   AF-A0A1A0L2G1-F1
#
_cell.length_a   1.000
_cell.length_b   1.000
_cell.length_c   1.000
_cell.angle_alpha   90.00
_cell.angle_beta   90.00
_cell.angle_gamma   90.00
#
_symmetry.space_group_name_H-M   'P 1'
#
loop_
_entity.id
_entity.type
_entity.pdbx_description
1 polymer ?
#
loop_
_entity_poly.entity_id
_entity_poly.type
_entity_poly.pdbx_seq_one_letter_code
_entity_poly.pdbx_strand_id
1 'polypeptide(L)'
;MRTKQIRIAAATLAAAGLTLALGACGDDSGTAAPASTTAAPATQAPSGGKSAALVDGKALSANFDTTCAQHAGTLALALNDAANSTYGRLTVSATLTAGGDTVQAVAIGGSKGGASGMPYAVGFGNGQPGGSATVSKDGKTYKITGEGVAAPDMTNPMAGPATAKFELTFACPTIVNG
;
A
#
# COMPACT_ATOMS: atom_id res chain seq x y z
N MET A 1 -4.32 -46.65 -11.47
CA MET A 1 -4.34 -45.90 -12.73
C MET A 1 -3.21 -44.86 -12.70
N ARG A 2 -2.17 -45.08 -13.51
CA ARG A 2 -1.08 -44.13 -13.81
C ARG A 2 -1.52 -43.21 -14.95
N THR A 3 -0.87 -42.04 -15.08
CA THR A 3 -0.80 -41.08 -16.23
C THR A 3 -1.24 -39.68 -15.76
N LYS A 4 -0.49 -38.57 -15.91
CA LYS A 4 0.65 -38.21 -16.78
C LYS A 4 1.47 -37.10 -16.11
N GLN A 5 2.79 -37.16 -16.27
CA GLN A 5 3.70 -36.04 -16.06
C GLN A 5 3.66 -35.12 -17.28
N ILE A 6 3.75 -33.80 -17.07
CA ILE A 6 4.23 -32.88 -18.09
C ILE A 6 5.37 -32.07 -17.46
N ARG A 7 6.58 -32.42 -17.88
CA ARG A 7 7.82 -31.67 -17.68
C ARG A 7 7.88 -30.61 -18.77
N ILE A 8 8.18 -29.36 -18.43
CA ILE A 8 8.67 -28.38 -19.40
C ILE A 8 10.04 -27.93 -18.92
N ALA A 9 11.04 -28.20 -19.77
CA ALA A 9 12.43 -27.91 -19.54
C ALA A 9 12.83 -26.57 -20.19
N ALA A 10 13.62 -25.80 -19.44
CA ALA A 10 14.73 -24.93 -19.79
C ALA A 10 14.79 -24.21 -21.16
N ALA A 11 15.09 -22.90 -21.08
CA ALA A 11 16.06 -22.26 -21.96
C ALA A 11 16.92 -21.27 -21.16
N THR A 12 18.18 -21.63 -20.99
CA THR A 12 19.29 -20.81 -20.48
C THR A 12 19.80 -19.87 -21.59
N LEU A 13 20.04 -18.61 -21.29
CA LEU A 13 20.98 -17.76 -22.05
C LEU A 13 21.78 -16.91 -21.06
N ALA A 14 23.10 -17.04 -21.18
CA ALA A 14 24.11 -16.45 -20.33
C ALA A 14 24.62 -15.12 -20.91
N ALA A 15 25.06 -14.25 -20.00
CA ALA A 15 26.14 -13.27 -20.08
C ALA A 15 26.21 -12.26 -21.24
N ALA A 16 26.18 -10.97 -20.89
CA ALA A 16 27.17 -9.98 -21.31
C ALA A 16 27.01 -8.71 -20.47
N GLY A 17 28.05 -8.33 -19.73
CA GLY A 17 28.17 -6.99 -19.16
C GLY A 17 28.50 -5.98 -20.26
N LEU A 18 28.09 -4.72 -20.08
CA LEU A 18 28.71 -3.58 -20.73
C LEU A 18 28.41 -2.32 -19.90
N THR A 19 29.45 -1.83 -19.21
CA THR A 19 29.54 -0.47 -18.67
C THR A 19 29.70 0.52 -19.82
N LEU A 20 28.81 1.50 -19.95
CA LEU A 20 29.11 2.75 -20.66
C LEU A 20 28.60 3.95 -19.86
N ALA A 21 29.56 4.72 -19.36
CA ALA A 21 29.42 6.11 -18.97
C ALA A 21 29.55 7.02 -20.21
N LEU A 22 29.27 8.32 -20.00
CA LEU A 22 29.41 9.47 -20.92
C LEU A 22 28.19 9.63 -21.83
N GLY A 23 27.56 10.79 -22.02
CA GLY A 23 27.66 12.18 -21.58
C GLY A 23 26.28 12.75 -21.96
N ALA A 24 25.98 14.01 -22.17
CA ALA A 24 26.65 15.28 -22.07
C ALA A 24 25.48 16.29 -22.15
N CYS A 25 25.56 17.34 -21.35
CA CYS A 25 24.73 18.52 -21.46
C CYS A 25 25.03 19.21 -22.81
N GLY A 26 24.01 19.63 -23.56
CA GLY A 26 24.16 20.31 -24.85
C GLY A 26 22.82 20.82 -25.38
N ASP A 27 22.79 22.12 -25.69
CA ASP A 27 21.64 23.01 -25.87
C ASP A 27 21.18 23.11 -27.35
N ASP A 28 19.88 23.38 -27.50
CA ASP A 28 19.17 24.06 -28.61
C ASP A 28 18.72 23.33 -29.92
N SER A 29 17.44 23.60 -30.26
CA SER A 29 16.75 23.57 -31.56
C SER A 29 16.25 22.25 -32.21
N GLY A 30 14.92 22.00 -32.14
CA GLY A 30 14.14 21.49 -33.29
C GLY A 30 13.30 20.20 -33.14
N THR A 31 12.04 20.35 -32.72
CA THR A 31 10.80 19.62 -33.14
C THR A 31 10.62 18.09 -32.94
N ALA A 32 9.58 17.80 -32.14
CA ALA A 32 8.66 16.66 -32.08
C ALA A 32 9.10 15.34 -31.39
N ALA A 33 8.94 15.31 -30.06
CA ALA A 33 8.85 14.08 -29.26
C ALA A 33 7.40 13.54 -29.21
N PRO A 34 7.19 12.21 -29.20
CA PRO A 34 5.92 11.62 -28.80
C PRO A 34 5.69 11.85 -27.31
N ALA A 35 4.43 12.07 -26.94
CA ALA A 35 3.97 12.32 -25.58
C ALA A 35 4.49 11.27 -24.59
N SER A 36 5.41 11.70 -23.73
CA SER A 36 5.86 10.96 -22.56
C SER A 36 4.84 11.21 -21.45
N THR A 37 4.06 10.19 -21.10
CA THR A 37 3.21 10.24 -19.92
C THR A 37 4.10 10.40 -18.68
N THR A 38 3.95 11.53 -18.03
CA THR A 38 4.61 11.93 -16.79
C THR A 38 4.37 10.86 -15.73
N ALA A 39 5.39 10.05 -15.42
CA ALA A 39 5.41 9.27 -14.19
C ALA A 39 5.49 10.27 -13.04
N ALA A 40 4.43 10.34 -12.23
CA ALA A 40 4.41 11.08 -10.99
C ALA A 40 5.60 10.66 -10.12
N PRO A 41 6.21 11.57 -9.34
CA PRO A 41 7.29 11.20 -8.45
C PRO A 41 6.77 10.13 -7.49
N ALA A 42 7.44 8.98 -7.46
CA ALA A 42 7.20 7.96 -6.46
C ALA A 42 7.52 8.59 -5.09
N THR A 43 6.47 8.93 -4.33
CA THR A 43 6.60 9.33 -2.94
C THR A 43 7.35 8.21 -2.23
N GLN A 44 8.54 8.51 -1.72
CA GLN A 44 9.34 7.52 -1.00
C GLN A 44 8.56 7.08 0.24
N ALA A 45 8.01 5.86 0.20
CA ALA A 45 7.56 5.16 1.39
C ALA A 45 8.72 5.16 2.41
N PRO A 46 8.45 5.42 3.71
CA PRO A 46 9.51 5.57 4.69
C PRO A 46 10.41 4.32 4.70
N SER A 47 11.70 4.56 4.50
CA SER A 47 12.74 3.56 4.55
C SER A 47 12.91 3.06 5.99
N GLY A 48 12.72 1.75 6.17
CA GLY A 48 13.28 0.94 7.26
C GLY A 48 13.20 1.47 8.69
N GLY A 49 12.18 1.01 9.43
CA GLY A 49 12.28 0.87 10.89
C GLY A 49 11.06 1.31 11.72
N LYS A 50 10.13 2.07 11.13
CA LYS A 50 8.92 2.57 11.81
C LYS A 50 7.69 2.27 10.97
N SER A 51 6.58 1.96 11.64
CA SER A 51 5.28 1.87 10.97
C SER A 51 4.78 3.25 10.58
N ALA A 52 4.11 3.34 9.44
CA ALA A 52 3.61 4.60 8.88
C ALA A 52 2.36 4.36 8.05
N ALA A 53 1.56 5.41 7.88
CA ALA A 53 0.38 5.39 7.03
C ALA A 53 0.27 6.71 6.28
N LEU A 54 0.05 6.64 4.97
CA LEU A 54 -0.24 7.77 4.11
C LEU A 54 -1.58 7.53 3.44
N VAL A 55 -2.37 8.60 3.29
CA VAL A 55 -3.59 8.60 2.48
C VAL A 55 -3.57 9.81 1.56
N ASP A 56 -3.82 9.59 0.27
CA ASP A 56 -3.72 10.57 -0.82
C ASP A 56 -2.39 11.35 -0.80
N GLY A 57 -1.30 10.63 -0.53
CA GLY A 57 0.05 11.19 -0.42
C GLY A 57 0.29 12.01 0.86
N LYS A 58 -0.68 12.10 1.78
CA LYS A 58 -0.54 12.79 3.06
C LYS A 58 -0.25 11.79 4.17
N ALA A 59 0.87 11.99 4.88
CA ALA A 59 1.20 11.19 6.06
C ALA A 59 0.20 11.44 7.19
N LEU A 60 -0.34 10.36 7.74
CA LEU A 60 -1.11 10.38 8.96
C LEU A 60 -0.12 10.56 10.13
N SER A 61 0.00 11.79 10.62
CA SER A 61 0.87 12.11 11.76
C SER A 61 0.35 11.43 13.01
N ALA A 62 0.97 10.33 13.42
CA ALA A 62 0.55 9.49 14.54
C ALA A 62 1.73 8.79 15.21
N ASN A 63 1.57 8.44 16.48
CA ASN A 63 2.51 7.60 17.20
C ASN A 63 1.94 6.18 17.26
N PHE A 64 2.24 5.39 16.24
CA PHE A 64 1.61 4.08 16.07
C PHE A 64 2.20 3.01 17.00
N ASP A 65 1.33 2.43 17.83
CA ASP A 65 1.54 1.12 18.44
C ASP A 65 1.25 0.03 17.39
N THR A 66 2.27 -0.75 17.03
CA THR A 66 2.15 -1.79 16.01
C THR A 66 1.93 -3.16 16.63
N THR A 67 0.88 -3.86 16.18
CA THR A 67 0.58 -5.24 16.58
C THR A 67 0.41 -6.08 15.33
N CYS A 68 1.09 -7.22 15.28
CA CYS A 68 0.99 -8.17 14.18
C CYS A 68 0.70 -9.55 14.77
N ALA A 69 -0.36 -10.20 14.30
CA ALA A 69 -0.81 -11.47 14.85
C ALA A 69 -1.28 -12.40 13.72
N GLN A 70 -0.94 -13.68 13.83
CA GLN A 70 -1.36 -14.70 12.89
C GLN A 70 -2.37 -15.64 13.55
N HIS A 71 -3.47 -15.94 12.86
CA HIS A 71 -4.45 -16.90 13.33
C HIS A 71 -5.16 -17.57 12.16
N ALA A 72 -5.34 -18.89 12.22
CA ALA A 72 -6.08 -19.67 11.22
C ALA A 72 -5.70 -19.35 9.76
N GLY A 73 -4.40 -19.22 9.48
CA GLY A 73 -3.91 -18.92 8.13
C GLY A 73 -4.19 -17.48 7.67
N THR A 74 -4.40 -16.54 8.58
CA THR A 74 -4.60 -15.13 8.27
C THR A 74 -3.63 -14.29 9.10
N LEU A 75 -2.95 -13.33 8.48
CA LEU A 75 -2.07 -12.38 9.17
C LEU A 75 -2.80 -11.05 9.34
N ALA A 76 -3.08 -10.68 10.58
CA ALA A 76 -3.65 -9.41 10.95
C ALA A 76 -2.54 -8.44 11.36
N LEU A 77 -2.54 -7.27 10.74
CA LEU A 77 -1.64 -6.17 11.01
C LEU A 77 -2.46 -5.00 11.53
N ALA A 78 -2.02 -4.37 12.61
CA ALA A 78 -2.70 -3.24 13.22
C ALA A 78 -1.70 -2.19 13.68
N LEU A 79 -2.00 -0.93 13.37
CA LEU A 79 -1.40 0.27 13.95
C LEU A 79 -2.50 0.99 14.73
N ASN A 80 -2.21 1.40 15.94
CA ASN A 80 -3.17 2.10 16.78
C ASN A 80 -2.51 3.35 17.38
N ASP A 81 -3.24 4.45 17.37
CA ASP A 81 -2.91 5.66 18.12
C ASP A 81 -4.21 6.11 18.81
N ALA A 82 -4.34 5.78 20.09
CA ALA A 82 -5.58 5.94 20.84
C ALA A 82 -5.91 7.41 21.15
N ALA A 83 -4.93 8.31 21.07
CA ALA A 83 -5.06 9.70 21.54
C ALA A 83 -4.54 10.70 20.49
N ASN A 84 -4.76 10.40 19.21
CA ASN A 84 -4.33 11.26 18.12
C ASN A 84 -5.07 12.61 18.16
N SER A 85 -4.34 13.72 18.09
CA SER A 85 -4.91 15.07 18.15
C SER A 85 -5.79 15.40 16.94
N THR A 86 -5.44 14.89 15.75
CA THR A 86 -6.16 15.14 14.49
C THR A 86 -7.30 14.15 14.27
N TYR A 87 -7.03 12.85 14.48
CA TYR A 87 -7.95 11.76 14.12
C TYR A 87 -8.66 11.12 15.32
N GLY A 88 -8.32 11.51 16.56
CA GLY A 88 -8.89 10.95 17.78
C GLY A 88 -8.36 9.55 18.01
N ARG A 89 -9.24 8.56 18.04
CA ARG A 89 -8.81 7.16 18.05
C ARG A 89 -8.50 6.75 16.62
N LEU A 90 -7.23 6.79 16.24
CA LEU A 90 -6.75 6.40 14.92
C LEU A 90 -6.35 4.93 14.92
N THR A 91 -6.90 4.18 13.97
CA THR A 91 -6.57 2.79 13.72
C THR A 91 -6.26 2.60 12.24
N VAL A 92 -5.24 1.81 11.97
CA VAL A 92 -4.89 1.35 10.62
C VAL A 92 -4.75 -0.16 10.73
N SER A 93 -5.57 -0.92 10.03
CA SER A 93 -5.48 -2.38 10.03
C SER A 93 -5.42 -2.91 8.62
N ALA A 94 -4.74 -4.04 8.47
CA ALA A 94 -4.72 -4.80 7.25
C ALA A 94 -4.74 -6.29 7.56
N THR A 95 -5.40 -7.04 6.71
CA THR A 95 -5.51 -8.49 6.82
C THR A 95 -4.96 -9.12 5.56
N LEU A 96 -4.06 -10.09 5.71
CA LEU A 96 -3.45 -10.80 4.59
C LEU A 96 -3.76 -12.29 4.63
N THR A 97 -3.72 -12.93 3.46
CA THR A 97 -3.84 -14.39 3.32
C THR A 97 -2.71 -15.15 4.03
N ALA A 98 -2.87 -16.48 4.14
CA ALA A 98 -1.83 -17.37 4.64
C ALA A 98 -0.55 -17.17 3.82
N GLY A 99 0.56 -16.93 4.50
CA GLY A 99 1.82 -16.58 3.85
C GLY A 99 2.03 -15.07 3.73
N GLY A 100 0.98 -14.26 3.67
CA GLY A 100 1.01 -12.80 3.66
C GLY A 100 1.12 -12.17 2.27
N ASP A 101 0.80 -12.90 1.21
CA ASP A 101 1.08 -12.50 -0.19
C ASP A 101 -0.09 -11.77 -0.86
N THR A 102 -1.27 -11.80 -0.25
CA THR A 102 -2.46 -11.13 -0.79
C THR A 102 -3.15 -10.33 0.31
N VAL A 103 -3.50 -9.09 0.01
CA VAL A 103 -4.27 -8.21 0.90
C VAL A 103 -5.74 -8.57 0.79
N GLN A 104 -6.35 -8.95 1.90
CA GLN A 104 -7.77 -9.30 1.97
C GLN A 104 -8.63 -8.11 2.39
N ALA A 105 -8.14 -7.31 3.32
CA ALA A 105 -8.83 -6.10 3.77
C ALA A 105 -7.84 -5.07 4.26
N VAL A 106 -8.21 -3.80 4.14
CA VAL A 106 -7.56 -2.66 4.78
C VAL A 106 -8.65 -1.79 5.39
N ALA A 107 -8.43 -1.31 6.61
CA ALA A 107 -9.28 -0.32 7.23
C ALA A 107 -8.43 0.78 7.87
N ILE A 108 -8.75 2.02 7.57
CA ILE A 108 -8.15 3.20 8.17
C ILE A 108 -9.30 3.97 8.80
N GLY A 109 -9.29 4.08 10.12
CA GLY A 109 -10.38 4.64 10.90
C GLY A 109 -9.88 5.69 11.88
N GLY A 110 -10.59 6.81 11.99
CA GLY A 110 -10.37 7.82 13.01
C GLY A 110 -11.71 8.22 13.61
N SER A 111 -11.81 8.36 14.94
CA SER A 111 -13.06 8.84 15.57
C SER A 111 -13.42 10.29 15.19
N LYS A 112 -12.49 11.02 14.58
CA LYS A 112 -12.65 12.35 13.98
C LYS A 112 -11.68 12.51 12.80
N GLY A 113 -11.67 13.69 12.18
CA GLY A 113 -10.73 14.03 11.10
C GLY A 113 -11.20 13.67 9.69
N GLY A 114 -12.42 13.15 9.55
CA GLY A 114 -13.10 13.02 8.27
C GLY A 114 -13.74 14.33 7.80
N ALA A 115 -14.26 14.31 6.58
CA ALA A 115 -14.95 15.46 6.00
C ALA A 115 -16.26 15.78 6.76
N SER A 116 -16.62 17.06 6.82
CA SER A 116 -17.90 17.52 7.36
C SER A 116 -18.23 17.04 8.78
N GLY A 117 -17.20 16.86 9.62
CA GLY A 117 -17.35 16.43 11.01
C GLY A 117 -17.56 14.92 11.19
N MET A 118 -17.50 14.14 10.10
CA MET A 118 -17.59 12.69 10.16
C MET A 118 -16.30 12.06 10.70
N PRO A 119 -16.37 10.84 11.25
CA PRO A 119 -15.21 10.01 11.49
C PRO A 119 -14.39 9.83 10.20
N TYR A 120 -13.07 9.79 10.34
CA TYR A 120 -12.20 9.44 9.22
C TYR A 120 -12.39 7.95 8.89
N ALA A 121 -12.61 7.63 7.62
CA ALA A 121 -12.83 6.24 7.20
C ALA A 121 -12.33 6.03 5.78
N VAL A 122 -11.45 5.05 5.60
CA VAL A 122 -11.06 4.48 4.30
C VAL A 122 -11.04 2.96 4.45
N GLY A 123 -11.62 2.24 3.50
CA GLY A 123 -11.73 0.79 3.56
C GLY A 123 -11.50 0.13 2.20
N PHE A 124 -10.80 -1.00 2.21
CA PHE A 124 -10.67 -1.89 1.06
C PHE A 124 -11.04 -3.31 1.49
N GLY A 125 -11.74 -4.03 0.61
CA GLY A 125 -12.01 -5.46 0.75
C GLY A 125 -11.80 -6.16 -0.59
N ASN A 126 -11.04 -7.25 -0.59
CA ASN A 126 -10.76 -8.01 -1.81
C ASN A 126 -12.05 -8.59 -2.41
N GLY A 127 -12.22 -8.41 -3.72
CA GLY A 127 -13.44 -8.81 -4.43
C GLY A 127 -14.64 -7.88 -4.27
N GLN A 128 -14.52 -6.80 -3.48
CA GLN A 128 -15.54 -5.74 -3.42
C GLN A 128 -15.23 -4.64 -4.45
N PRO A 129 -16.26 -3.96 -5.00
CA PRO A 129 -16.03 -2.78 -5.83
C PRO A 129 -15.42 -1.64 -5.00
N GLY A 130 -14.69 -0.74 -5.68
CA GLY A 130 -14.20 0.51 -5.06
C GLY A 130 -12.74 0.50 -4.60
N GLY A 131 -11.91 -0.43 -5.07
CA GLY A 131 -10.49 -0.39 -4.78
C GLY A 131 -9.68 -1.62 -5.21
N SER A 132 -8.38 -1.53 -4.99
CA SER A 132 -7.43 -2.65 -5.12
C SER A 132 -6.28 -2.44 -4.14
N ALA A 133 -5.65 -3.52 -3.69
CA ALA A 133 -4.50 -3.42 -2.81
C ALA A 133 -3.46 -4.49 -3.13
N THR A 134 -2.20 -4.13 -2.96
CA THR A 134 -1.04 -5.00 -3.14
C THR A 134 -0.17 -4.92 -1.91
N VAL A 135 0.59 -5.99 -1.66
CA VAL A 135 1.56 -6.07 -0.57
C VAL A 135 2.92 -6.40 -1.12
N SER A 136 3.94 -5.73 -0.59
CA SER A 136 5.34 -6.12 -0.71
C SER A 136 5.91 -6.37 0.68
N LYS A 137 6.72 -7.41 0.81
CA LYS A 137 7.39 -7.74 2.08
C LYS A 137 8.88 -7.46 1.95
N ASP A 138 9.41 -6.86 2.99
CA ASP A 138 10.83 -6.62 3.16
C ASP A 138 11.24 -7.09 4.57
N GLY A 139 11.72 -8.34 4.64
CA GLY A 139 11.98 -9.02 5.90
C GLY A 139 10.75 -9.08 6.81
N LYS A 140 10.77 -8.30 7.89
CA LYS A 140 9.69 -8.18 8.88
C LYS A 140 8.76 -6.99 8.66
N THR A 141 8.90 -6.30 7.53
CA THR A 141 8.11 -5.11 7.18
C THR A 141 7.14 -5.44 6.07
N TYR A 142 5.87 -5.08 6.25
CA TYR A 142 4.82 -5.25 5.25
C TYR A 142 4.44 -3.87 4.71
N LYS A 143 4.65 -3.66 3.41
CA LYS A 143 4.26 -2.43 2.72
C LYS A 143 3.04 -2.73 1.86
N ILE A 144 1.94 -2.06 2.18
CA ILE A 144 0.66 -2.24 1.52
C ILE A 144 0.30 -0.96 0.79
N THR A 145 0.08 -1.06 -0.51
CA THR A 145 -0.28 0.09 -1.37
C THR A 145 -1.56 -0.23 -2.13
N GLY A 146 -2.46 0.75 -2.19
CA GLY A 146 -3.75 0.51 -2.83
C GLY A 146 -4.66 1.73 -2.86
N GLU A 147 -5.91 1.44 -3.19
CA GLU A 147 -7.02 2.39 -3.19
C GLU A 147 -8.21 1.72 -2.49
N GLY A 148 -8.94 2.50 -1.70
CA GLY A 148 -10.12 2.05 -0.98
C GLY A 148 -11.24 3.08 -1.02
N VAL A 149 -12.43 2.66 -0.61
CA VAL A 149 -13.61 3.51 -0.49
C VAL A 149 -13.45 4.39 0.74
N ALA A 150 -13.60 5.70 0.57
CA ALA A 150 -13.58 6.69 1.63
C ALA A 150 -15.01 7.06 2.08
N ALA A 151 -15.11 7.76 3.21
CA ALA A 151 -16.37 8.37 3.62
C ALA A 151 -16.93 9.28 2.49
N PRO A 152 -18.25 9.28 2.24
CA PRO A 152 -18.85 10.06 1.17
C PRO A 152 -18.68 11.57 1.39
N ASP A 153 -18.51 12.29 0.29
CA ASP A 153 -18.43 13.75 0.31
C ASP A 153 -19.82 14.36 0.51
N MET A 154 -20.08 14.83 1.73
CA MET A 154 -21.36 15.48 2.07
C MET A 154 -21.53 16.86 1.43
N THR A 155 -20.45 17.46 0.92
CA THR A 155 -20.53 18.72 0.16
C THR A 155 -20.95 18.49 -1.29
N ASN A 156 -20.80 17.26 -1.80
CA ASN A 156 -21.28 16.84 -3.11
C ASN A 156 -21.90 15.43 -3.08
N PRO A 157 -23.16 15.29 -2.61
CA PRO A 157 -23.84 14.00 -2.48
C PRO A 157 -24.05 13.24 -3.79
N MET A 158 -23.90 13.90 -4.95
CA MET A 158 -24.04 13.27 -6.27
C MET A 158 -22.70 12.78 -6.85
N ALA A 159 -21.57 12.99 -6.16
CA ALA A 159 -20.24 12.58 -6.64
C ALA A 159 -20.06 11.05 -6.74
N GLY A 160 -20.98 10.27 -6.16
CA GLY A 160 -20.83 8.81 -6.06
C GLY A 160 -19.86 8.40 -4.94
N PRO A 161 -19.38 7.14 -4.95
CA PRO A 161 -18.50 6.65 -3.91
C PRO A 161 -17.14 7.36 -3.96
N ALA A 162 -16.74 7.97 -2.85
CA ALA A 162 -15.42 8.56 -2.72
C ALA A 162 -14.36 7.44 -2.63
N THR A 163 -13.19 7.66 -3.25
CA THR A 163 -12.04 6.78 -3.11
C THR A 163 -10.83 7.56 -2.63
N ALA A 164 -9.93 6.85 -1.93
CA ALA A 164 -8.67 7.40 -1.44
C ALA A 164 -7.55 6.38 -1.63
N LYS A 165 -6.39 6.86 -2.08
CA LYS A 165 -5.18 6.03 -2.21
C LYS A 165 -4.50 5.92 -0.87
N PHE A 166 -3.97 4.76 -0.52
CA PHE A 166 -3.23 4.56 0.71
C PHE A 166 -1.89 3.88 0.49
N GLU A 167 -0.93 4.25 1.31
CA GLU A 167 0.38 3.60 1.43
C GLU A 167 0.66 3.34 2.90
N LEU A 168 0.69 2.08 3.29
CA LEU A 168 0.80 1.63 4.67
C LEU A 168 2.08 0.83 4.83
N THR A 169 2.83 1.11 5.89
CA THR A 169 4.02 0.37 6.28
C THR A 169 3.81 -0.15 7.69
N PHE A 170 3.85 -1.48 7.84
CA PHE A 170 3.75 -2.15 9.14
C PHE A 170 5.10 -2.80 9.45
N ALA A 171 5.79 -2.28 10.47
CA ALA A 171 7.01 -2.89 10.98
C ALA A 171 6.63 -3.92 12.07
N CYS A 172 6.73 -5.21 11.75
CA CYS A 172 6.33 -6.31 12.62
C CYS A 172 7.55 -7.08 13.17
N PRO A 173 8.30 -6.54 14.14
CA PRO A 173 9.46 -7.24 14.69
C PRO A 173 9.09 -8.58 15.33
N THR A 174 7.87 -8.67 15.86
CA THR A 174 7.29 -9.86 16.48
C THR A 174 5.91 -10.12 15.87
N ILE A 175 5.63 -11.37 15.50
CA ILE A 175 4.31 -11.82 15.09
C ILE A 175 3.77 -12.74 16.19
N VAL A 176 2.64 -12.35 16.77
CA VAL A 176 1.99 -13.15 17.81
C VAL A 176 1.36 -14.38 17.15
N ASN A 177 1.69 -15.58 17.65
CA ASN A 177 1.26 -16.87 17.10
C ASN A 177 1.73 -17.17 15.64
N GLY A 178 2.80 -16.51 15.19
CA GLY A 178 3.44 -16.75 13.88
C GLY A 178 4.65 -17.68 13.94
#